data_AF-A0A2S9ZZF7-F1
#
_entry.id   AF-A0A2S9ZZF7-F1
#
_cell.length_a   1.000
_cell.length_b   1.000
_cell.length_c   1.000
_cell.angle_alpha   90.00
_cell.angle_beta   90.00
_cell.angle_gamma   90.00
#
_symmetry.space_group_name_H-M   'P 1'
#
loop_
_entity.id
_entity.type
_entity.pdbx_description
1 polymer ?
#
loop_
_entity_poly.entity_id
_entity_poly.type
_entity_poly.pdbx_seq_one_letter_code
_entity_poly.pdbx_strand_id
1 'polypeptide(L)'
;MGLAAKLAAANAGASPYPAHPFGQAAPPAAPPQPAFDPTKDVNAVLRMLEDGVKDQNISHFYPPGSLKPIAERIVRTGALTQIAQSWHLPYELAMDLARLALFDIALLLDDSASMQFFENGVRIDELRMMAGKIATAAGLFDSDGIEVRWLNSKKEGNGFTTEAQVVELIGRVKWDRATPLGTAMKHKILEPLVYKKIKKNALKKPLLIISVTDGAPTAEPRDEIVKVIIEARDKLSKTPYTPDAVSFQFAQVGNDLEARQFLEEIDSHPKIGSLVDTCSNFENESDDMAKANPPVHLTRELWLTKLLVSLAPFLSPSLPSSSNSSLPAARPDPLRLGQLGREVMLLAR
;
A
#
# COMPACT_ATOMS: atom_id res chain seq x y z
N MET A 1 -3.84 19.06 -3.38
CA MET A 1 -3.17 18.88 -2.07
C MET A 1 -2.51 17.51 -2.07
N GLY A 2 -1.25 17.41 -1.61
CA GLY A 2 -0.60 16.11 -1.41
C GLY A 2 -1.23 15.30 -0.26
N LEU A 3 -0.98 14.00 -0.20
CA LEU A 3 -1.57 13.08 0.78
C LEU A 3 -1.37 13.57 2.22
N ALA A 4 -0.16 14.02 2.59
CA ALA A 4 0.12 14.56 3.92
C ALA A 4 -0.78 15.75 4.31
N ALA A 5 -1.03 16.66 3.36
CA ALA A 5 -1.92 17.81 3.59
C ALA A 5 -3.39 17.37 3.71
N LYS A 6 -3.83 16.37 2.94
CA LYS A 6 -5.18 15.80 3.06
C LYS A 6 -5.38 15.09 4.39
N LEU A 7 -4.39 14.32 4.83
CA LEU A 7 -4.39 13.67 6.14
C LEU A 7 -4.46 14.71 7.27
N ALA A 8 -3.66 15.77 7.20
CA ALA A 8 -3.72 16.87 8.18
C ALA A 8 -5.06 17.62 8.18
N ALA A 9 -5.66 17.83 7.01
CA ALA A 9 -6.98 18.45 6.91
C ALA A 9 -8.08 17.56 7.51
N ALA A 10 -7.99 16.23 7.34
CA ALA A 10 -8.90 15.28 7.97
C ALA A 10 -8.89 15.42 9.51
N ASN A 11 -7.71 15.69 10.08
CA ASN A 11 -7.54 15.94 11.51
C ASN A 11 -8.15 17.25 12.00
N ALA A 12 -8.07 18.33 11.23
CA ALA A 12 -8.58 19.64 11.64
C ALA A 12 -10.12 19.67 11.80
N GLY A 13 -10.84 18.72 11.19
CA GLY A 13 -12.28 18.52 11.36
C GLY A 13 -12.67 17.70 12.59
N ALA A 14 -11.72 17.05 13.28
CA ALA A 14 -11.95 16.25 14.48
C ALA A 14 -11.55 17.08 15.72
N SER A 15 -12.54 17.60 16.46
CA SER A 15 -12.28 18.37 17.69
C SER A 15 -11.44 17.58 18.70
N PRO A 16 -10.40 18.18 19.31
CA PRO A 16 -9.62 17.53 20.36
C PRO A 16 -10.40 17.62 21.67
N TYR A 17 -11.11 16.56 22.06
CA TYR A 17 -11.63 16.47 23.43
C TYR A 17 -10.52 15.97 24.36
N PRO A 18 -10.26 16.64 25.49
CA PRO A 18 -9.34 16.12 26.51
C PRO A 18 -9.96 14.87 27.17
N ALA A 19 -9.12 13.86 27.41
CA ALA A 19 -9.50 12.63 28.09
C ALA A 19 -9.94 12.93 29.54
N HIS A 20 -11.25 12.81 29.81
CA HIS A 20 -11.79 12.74 31.16
C HIS A 20 -12.08 11.26 31.51
N PRO A 21 -11.74 10.80 32.73
CA PRO A 21 -11.94 9.41 33.10
C PRO A 21 -13.40 9.17 33.50
N PHE A 22 -13.99 8.10 32.96
CA PHE A 22 -15.30 7.53 33.28
C PHE A 22 -16.55 8.32 32.84
N GLY A 23 -16.95 8.10 31.58
CA GLY A 23 -18.30 8.35 31.07
C GLY A 23 -18.43 7.74 29.68
N GLN A 24 -19.55 7.09 29.36
CA GLN A 24 -19.83 6.52 28.02
C GLN A 24 -19.63 7.60 26.95
N ALA A 25 -18.53 7.51 26.20
CA ALA A 25 -18.23 8.42 25.12
C ALA A 25 -19.22 8.16 23.98
N ALA A 26 -19.94 9.19 23.56
CA ALA A 26 -20.69 9.17 22.31
C ALA A 26 -19.71 8.90 21.15
N PRO A 27 -20.12 8.17 20.09
CA PRO A 27 -19.26 7.95 18.94
C PRO A 27 -18.83 9.31 18.37
N PRO A 28 -17.57 9.43 17.90
CA PRO A 28 -17.06 10.67 17.34
C PRO A 28 -17.97 11.13 16.18
N ALA A 29 -18.35 12.41 16.19
CA ALA A 29 -19.17 12.99 15.12
C ALA A 29 -18.40 12.93 13.81
N ALA A 30 -19.04 12.47 12.74
CA ALA A 30 -18.44 12.46 11.40
C ALA A 30 -18.05 13.90 10.99
N PRO A 31 -16.90 14.10 10.32
CA PRO A 31 -16.47 15.43 9.90
C PRO A 31 -17.54 16.11 9.02
N PRO A 32 -17.69 17.44 9.12
CA PRO A 32 -18.69 18.18 8.36
C PRO A 32 -18.46 17.99 6.85
N GLN A 33 -19.49 17.48 6.17
CA GLN A 33 -19.42 17.19 4.74
C GLN A 33 -19.66 18.46 3.90
N PRO A 34 -18.92 18.65 2.79
CA PRO A 34 -19.14 19.78 1.90
C PRO A 34 -20.55 19.78 1.29
N ALA A 35 -21.03 20.96 0.89
CA ALA A 35 -22.33 21.12 0.22
C ALA A 35 -22.41 20.39 -1.14
N PHE A 36 -21.25 20.10 -1.73
CA PHE A 36 -21.09 19.25 -2.90
C PHE A 36 -20.49 17.90 -2.48
N ASP A 37 -21.13 16.80 -2.88
CA ASP A 37 -20.66 15.45 -2.60
C ASP A 37 -19.91 14.89 -3.83
N PRO A 38 -18.57 14.95 -3.87
CA PRO A 38 -17.79 14.46 -5.01
C PRO A 38 -17.91 12.94 -5.18
N THR A 39 -18.32 12.20 -4.14
CA THR A 39 -18.47 10.74 -4.21
C THR A 39 -19.64 10.30 -5.08
N LYS A 40 -20.55 11.24 -5.40
CA LYS A 40 -21.72 11.02 -6.26
C LYS A 40 -21.57 11.62 -7.67
N ASP A 41 -20.48 12.31 -7.97
CA ASP A 41 -20.22 12.89 -9.28
C ASP A 41 -19.35 11.97 -10.14
N VAL A 42 -19.95 11.40 -11.19
CA VAL A 42 -19.26 10.52 -12.15
C VAL A 42 -18.06 11.22 -12.80
N ASN A 43 -18.15 12.51 -13.08
CA ASN A 43 -17.04 13.25 -13.70
C ASN A 43 -15.88 13.47 -12.71
N ALA A 44 -16.18 13.68 -11.43
CA ALA A 44 -15.16 13.78 -10.39
C ALA A 44 -14.41 12.45 -10.22
N VAL A 45 -15.15 11.33 -10.17
CA VAL A 45 -14.56 9.99 -10.09
C VAL A 45 -13.78 9.65 -11.36
N LEU A 46 -14.30 9.98 -12.54
CA LEU A 46 -13.62 9.74 -13.81
C LEU A 46 -12.27 10.46 -13.87
N ARG A 47 -12.22 11.74 -13.48
CA ARG A 47 -10.95 12.49 -13.42
C ARG A 47 -9.96 11.85 -12.46
N MET A 48 -10.41 11.40 -11.29
CA MET A 48 -9.56 10.70 -10.34
C MET A 48 -8.94 9.42 -10.92
N LEU A 49 -9.73 8.67 -11.70
CA LEU A 49 -9.23 7.48 -12.41
C LEU A 49 -8.27 7.84 -13.55
N GLU A 50 -8.58 8.87 -14.34
CA GLU A 50 -7.71 9.37 -15.42
C GLU A 50 -6.36 9.83 -14.89
N ASP A 51 -6.37 10.61 -13.79
CA ASP A 51 -5.17 11.03 -13.08
C ASP A 51 -4.41 9.81 -12.56
N GLY A 52 -5.09 8.83 -11.94
CA GLY A 52 -4.48 7.60 -11.49
C GLY A 52 -3.79 6.82 -12.63
N VAL A 53 -4.44 6.66 -13.78
CA VAL A 53 -3.85 5.98 -14.94
C VAL A 53 -2.59 6.69 -15.44
N LYS A 54 -2.62 8.02 -15.49
CA LYS A 54 -1.49 8.84 -15.93
C LYS A 54 -0.35 8.80 -14.93
N ASP A 55 -0.64 9.04 -13.65
CA ASP A 55 0.34 9.08 -12.56
C ASP A 55 1.10 7.75 -12.50
N GLN A 56 0.40 6.63 -12.64
CA GLN A 56 0.95 5.28 -12.54
C GLN A 56 1.54 4.75 -13.86
N ASN A 57 1.47 5.51 -14.96
CA ASN A 57 1.95 5.07 -16.28
C ASN A 57 1.32 3.73 -16.75
N ILE A 58 0.05 3.48 -16.42
CA ILE A 58 -0.69 2.24 -16.72
C ILE A 58 -1.68 2.38 -17.89
N SER A 59 -1.50 3.39 -18.74
CA SER A 59 -2.39 3.68 -19.88
C SER A 59 -2.60 2.50 -20.84
N HIS A 60 -1.65 1.55 -20.91
CA HIS A 60 -1.79 0.35 -21.73
C HIS A 60 -3.01 -0.52 -21.34
N PHE A 61 -3.39 -0.50 -20.05
CA PHE A 61 -4.53 -1.28 -19.53
C PHE A 61 -5.88 -0.60 -19.78
N TYR A 62 -5.89 0.71 -20.06
CA TYR A 62 -7.09 1.54 -20.07
C TYR A 62 -7.23 2.31 -21.39
N PRO A 63 -7.72 1.65 -22.47
CA PRO A 63 -7.96 2.33 -23.74
C PRO A 63 -9.03 3.43 -23.61
N PRO A 64 -9.07 4.41 -24.54
CA PRO A 64 -10.02 5.52 -24.47
C PRO A 64 -11.47 5.06 -24.25
N GLY A 65 -12.11 5.64 -23.23
CA GLY A 65 -13.49 5.33 -22.85
C GLY A 65 -13.67 4.17 -21.85
N SER A 66 -12.62 3.39 -21.53
CA SER A 66 -12.73 2.25 -20.60
C SER A 66 -12.94 2.66 -19.14
N LEU A 67 -12.53 3.88 -18.75
CA LEU A 67 -12.63 4.36 -17.36
C LEU A 67 -14.03 4.84 -16.99
N LYS A 68 -14.82 5.35 -17.95
CA LYS A 68 -16.15 5.88 -17.68
C LYS A 68 -17.11 4.83 -17.08
N PRO A 69 -17.20 3.59 -17.59
CA PRO A 69 -17.98 2.53 -16.95
C PRO A 69 -17.53 2.21 -15.52
N ILE A 70 -16.24 2.34 -15.21
CA ILE A 70 -15.70 2.13 -13.86
C ILE A 70 -16.19 3.24 -12.93
N ALA A 71 -16.06 4.49 -13.34
CA ALA A 71 -16.56 5.65 -12.59
C ALA A 71 -18.07 5.57 -12.33
N GLU A 72 -18.86 5.24 -13.37
CA GLU A 72 -20.31 5.05 -13.27
C GLU A 72 -20.67 3.92 -12.30
N ARG A 73 -19.91 2.82 -12.28
CA ARG A 73 -20.12 1.73 -11.31
C ARG A 73 -19.84 2.20 -9.89
N ILE A 74 -18.71 2.86 -9.64
CA ILE A 74 -18.32 3.35 -8.31
C ILE A 74 -19.39 4.28 -7.73
N VAL A 75 -19.90 5.22 -8.56
CA VAL A 75 -20.98 6.12 -8.15
C VAL A 75 -22.29 5.37 -7.92
N ARG A 76 -22.68 4.48 -8.85
CA ARG A 76 -23.93 3.72 -8.76
C ARG A 76 -23.98 2.80 -7.54
N THR A 77 -22.86 2.17 -7.17
CA THR A 77 -22.79 1.32 -5.97
C THR A 77 -22.64 2.15 -4.69
N GLY A 78 -22.28 3.43 -4.80
CA GLY A 78 -21.96 4.28 -3.64
C GLY A 78 -20.70 3.84 -2.91
N ALA A 79 -19.77 3.12 -3.58
CA ALA A 79 -18.58 2.55 -2.95
C ALA A 79 -17.76 3.59 -2.16
N LEU A 80 -17.58 4.78 -2.74
CA LEU A 80 -16.87 5.89 -2.10
C LEU A 80 -17.60 6.43 -0.87
N THR A 81 -18.93 6.57 -0.93
CA THR A 81 -19.73 7.00 0.23
C THR A 81 -19.68 5.95 1.34
N GLN A 82 -19.78 4.67 0.99
CA GLN A 82 -19.73 3.55 1.95
C GLN A 82 -18.38 3.48 2.67
N ILE A 83 -17.27 3.57 1.94
CA ILE A 83 -15.94 3.54 2.57
C ILE A 83 -15.69 4.81 3.40
N ALA A 84 -16.11 5.99 2.91
CA ALA A 84 -15.98 7.23 3.67
C ALA A 84 -16.71 7.17 5.02
N GLN A 85 -17.92 6.62 5.05
CA GLN A 85 -18.69 6.46 6.29
C GLN A 85 -18.08 5.41 7.21
N SER A 86 -17.78 4.22 6.69
CA SER A 86 -17.27 3.11 7.50
C SER A 86 -15.89 3.41 8.10
N TRP A 87 -15.05 4.15 7.38
CA TRP A 87 -13.70 4.50 7.82
C TRP A 87 -13.60 5.92 8.39
N HIS A 88 -14.74 6.62 8.51
CA HIS A 88 -14.83 8.01 9.00
C HIS A 88 -13.89 8.97 8.26
N LEU A 89 -13.76 8.78 6.94
CA LEU A 89 -12.89 9.60 6.09
C LEU A 89 -13.64 10.83 5.57
N PRO A 90 -12.95 11.98 5.41
CA PRO A 90 -13.44 13.06 4.57
C PRO A 90 -13.54 12.59 3.11
N TYR A 91 -14.50 13.13 2.35
CA TYR A 91 -14.74 12.72 0.97
C TYR A 91 -13.51 12.91 0.08
N GLU A 92 -12.71 13.95 0.31
CA GLU A 92 -11.50 14.22 -0.46
C GLU A 92 -10.47 13.10 -0.37
N LEU A 93 -10.41 12.42 0.77
CA LEU A 93 -9.51 11.30 1.01
C LEU A 93 -10.13 9.98 0.54
N ALA A 94 -11.44 9.80 0.75
CA ALA A 94 -12.16 8.65 0.20
C ALA A 94 -12.07 8.61 -1.34
N MET A 95 -12.16 9.77 -2.01
CA MET A 95 -12.01 9.88 -3.47
C MET A 95 -10.71 9.25 -3.97
N ASP A 96 -9.60 9.36 -3.24
CA ASP A 96 -8.32 8.76 -3.65
C ASP A 96 -8.38 7.23 -3.71
N LEU A 97 -9.23 6.60 -2.89
CA LEU A 97 -9.44 5.14 -2.89
C LEU A 97 -10.14 4.65 -4.17
N ALA A 98 -10.74 5.53 -4.97
CA ALA A 98 -11.26 5.16 -6.29
C ALA A 98 -10.16 4.54 -7.18
N ARG A 99 -8.89 4.92 -6.98
CA ARG A 99 -7.74 4.39 -7.73
C ARG A 99 -7.55 2.88 -7.52
N LEU A 100 -8.06 2.30 -6.42
CA LEU A 100 -8.03 0.85 -6.22
C LEU A 100 -8.76 0.09 -7.32
N ALA A 101 -9.76 0.70 -7.97
CA ALA A 101 -10.46 0.10 -9.11
C ALA A 101 -9.55 -0.09 -10.34
N LEU A 102 -8.36 0.51 -10.36
CA LEU A 102 -7.38 0.40 -11.43
C LEU A 102 -6.41 -0.78 -11.23
N PHE A 103 -6.50 -1.52 -10.12
CA PHE A 103 -5.53 -2.58 -9.81
C PHE A 103 -6.24 -3.86 -9.42
N ASP A 104 -5.68 -5.01 -9.80
CA ASP A 104 -5.91 -6.26 -9.08
C ASP A 104 -5.06 -6.21 -7.81
N ILE A 105 -5.55 -6.74 -6.68
CA ILE A 105 -4.80 -6.72 -5.41
C ILE A 105 -4.45 -8.16 -5.00
N ALA A 106 -3.18 -8.37 -4.67
CA ALA A 106 -2.72 -9.62 -4.08
C ALA A 106 -2.00 -9.38 -2.74
N LEU A 107 -2.46 -10.07 -1.70
CA LEU A 107 -1.84 -10.08 -0.39
C LEU A 107 -0.84 -11.24 -0.30
N LEU A 108 0.35 -10.94 0.20
CA LEU A 108 1.33 -11.91 0.65
C LEU A 108 1.49 -11.79 2.17
N LEU A 109 0.89 -12.72 2.90
CA LEU A 109 0.78 -12.68 4.35
C LEU A 109 1.86 -13.54 5.01
N ASP A 110 2.47 -13.00 6.06
CA ASP A 110 3.44 -13.71 6.88
C ASP A 110 2.77 -14.74 7.79
N ASP A 111 3.19 -15.99 7.72
CA ASP A 111 2.81 -17.11 8.60
C ASP A 111 4.04 -17.74 9.28
N SER A 112 5.07 -16.95 9.51
CA SER A 112 6.27 -17.35 10.23
C SER A 112 6.03 -17.51 11.73
N ALA A 113 7.01 -18.12 12.40
CA ALA A 113 7.00 -18.33 13.83
C ALA A 113 7.00 -17.02 14.64
N SER A 114 7.70 -15.97 14.17
CA SER A 114 7.81 -14.69 14.88
C SER A 114 6.47 -14.02 15.10
N MET A 115 5.53 -14.20 14.18
CA MET A 115 4.16 -13.67 14.26
C MET A 115 3.41 -14.14 15.51
N GLN A 116 3.65 -15.37 15.97
CA GLN A 116 2.99 -15.94 17.14
C GLN A 116 3.81 -15.79 18.42
N PHE A 117 5.13 -15.97 18.36
CA PHE A 117 5.97 -16.05 19.55
C PHE A 117 6.21 -14.70 20.23
N PHE A 118 6.18 -13.60 19.48
CA PHE A 118 6.43 -12.26 20.00
C PHE A 118 5.13 -11.46 20.15
N GLU A 119 5.15 -10.48 21.04
CA GLU A 119 4.06 -9.50 21.23
C GLU A 119 2.69 -10.14 21.55
N ASN A 120 2.68 -11.33 22.18
CA ASN A 120 1.47 -12.03 22.64
C ASN A 120 0.36 -12.17 21.59
N GLY A 121 0.72 -12.32 20.31
CA GLY A 121 -0.24 -12.49 19.20
C GLY A 121 -0.78 -11.20 18.60
N VAL A 122 -0.37 -10.01 19.09
CA VAL A 122 -0.79 -8.71 18.52
C VAL A 122 -0.50 -8.61 17.03
N ARG A 123 0.66 -9.13 16.57
CA ARG A 123 1.04 -9.17 15.14
C ARG A 123 -0.01 -9.86 14.28
N ILE A 124 -0.59 -10.95 14.77
CA ILE A 124 -1.64 -11.71 14.07
C ILE A 124 -2.95 -10.92 14.04
N ASP A 125 -3.29 -10.22 15.11
CA ASP A 125 -4.49 -9.38 15.18
C ASP A 125 -4.38 -8.17 14.23
N GLU A 126 -3.22 -7.54 14.15
CA GLU A 126 -2.95 -6.46 13.19
C GLU A 126 -3.00 -6.93 11.74
N LEU A 127 -2.35 -8.06 11.43
CA LEU A 127 -2.42 -8.69 10.11
C LEU A 127 -3.87 -9.01 9.74
N ARG A 128 -4.65 -9.56 10.68
CA ARG A 128 -6.08 -9.87 10.46
C ARG A 128 -6.88 -8.61 10.17
N MET A 129 -6.72 -7.57 10.96
CA MET A 129 -7.42 -6.30 10.78
C MET A 129 -7.08 -5.64 9.45
N MET A 130 -5.78 -5.58 9.10
CA MET A 130 -5.31 -5.02 7.83
C MET A 130 -5.86 -5.80 6.64
N ALA A 131 -5.64 -7.12 6.61
CA ALA A 131 -6.07 -7.96 5.49
C ALA A 131 -7.60 -7.96 5.31
N GLY A 132 -8.36 -7.95 6.42
CA GLY A 132 -9.82 -7.86 6.42
C GLY A 132 -10.33 -6.53 5.82
N LYS A 133 -9.75 -5.41 6.23
CA LYS A 133 -10.11 -4.09 5.70
C LYS A 133 -9.69 -3.90 4.24
N ILE A 134 -8.53 -4.43 3.84
CA ILE A 134 -8.11 -4.42 2.43
C ILE A 134 -9.09 -5.22 1.56
N ALA A 135 -9.51 -6.43 2.00
CA ALA A 135 -10.49 -7.22 1.25
C ALA A 135 -11.84 -6.51 1.11
N THR A 136 -12.28 -5.83 2.17
CA THR A 136 -13.52 -5.05 2.15
C THR A 136 -13.42 -3.86 1.19
N ALA A 137 -12.32 -3.11 1.24
CA ALA A 137 -12.08 -2.00 0.32
C ALA A 137 -12.01 -2.49 -1.14
N ALA A 138 -11.23 -3.54 -1.40
CA ALA A 138 -11.13 -4.15 -2.72
C ALA A 138 -12.49 -4.63 -3.24
N GLY A 139 -13.31 -5.27 -2.40
CA GLY A 139 -14.66 -5.71 -2.77
C GLY A 139 -15.64 -4.57 -3.10
N LEU A 140 -15.38 -3.34 -2.64
CA LEU A 140 -16.15 -2.15 -3.04
C LEU A 140 -15.72 -1.61 -4.41
N PHE A 141 -14.41 -1.60 -4.67
CA PHE A 141 -13.82 -0.98 -5.85
C PHE A 141 -13.58 -1.95 -7.00
N ASP A 142 -13.67 -3.25 -6.77
CA ASP A 142 -13.38 -4.28 -7.76
C ASP A 142 -14.40 -5.42 -7.69
N SER A 143 -14.59 -6.12 -8.81
CA SER A 143 -15.62 -7.16 -8.91
C SER A 143 -15.11 -8.58 -8.75
N ASP A 144 -13.82 -8.82 -9.02
CA ASP A 144 -13.19 -10.13 -8.90
C ASP A 144 -12.52 -10.36 -7.55
N GLY A 145 -12.25 -9.31 -6.77
CA GLY A 145 -11.77 -9.39 -5.39
C GLY A 145 -10.26 -9.55 -5.29
N ILE A 146 -9.77 -9.94 -4.11
CA ILE A 146 -8.34 -10.07 -3.84
C ILE A 146 -7.84 -11.51 -3.93
N GLU A 147 -6.55 -11.62 -4.24
CA GLU A 147 -5.78 -12.84 -4.10
C GLU A 147 -5.05 -12.85 -2.75
N VAL A 148 -5.09 -13.95 -2.01
CA VAL A 148 -4.39 -14.08 -0.73
C VAL A 148 -3.46 -15.28 -0.78
N ARG A 149 -2.18 -15.04 -0.55
CA ARG A 149 -1.12 -16.05 -0.44
C ARG A 149 -0.38 -15.88 0.88
N TRP A 150 0.29 -16.95 1.30
CA TRP A 150 1.10 -16.97 2.51
C TRP A 150 2.57 -17.12 2.17
N LEU A 151 3.48 -16.67 3.02
CA LEU A 151 4.90 -16.96 2.85
C LEU A 151 5.17 -18.46 2.79
N ASN A 152 4.61 -19.24 3.71
CA ASN A 152 4.91 -20.66 3.84
C ASN A 152 3.75 -21.56 3.39
N SER A 153 2.54 -21.33 3.91
CA SER A 153 1.37 -22.19 3.66
C SER A 153 1.02 -22.30 2.17
N LYS A 154 0.52 -23.48 1.79
CA LYS A 154 -0.04 -23.75 0.45
C LYS A 154 -1.54 -23.41 0.36
N LYS A 155 -2.17 -23.05 1.49
CA LYS A 155 -3.55 -22.55 1.47
C LYS A 155 -3.54 -21.20 0.75
N GLU A 156 -4.62 -20.88 0.07
CA GLU A 156 -4.76 -19.62 -0.65
C GLU A 156 -6.24 -19.22 -0.72
N GLY A 157 -6.48 -17.92 -0.89
CA GLY A 157 -7.79 -17.36 -1.20
C GLY A 157 -7.74 -16.72 -2.58
N ASN A 158 -8.74 -16.97 -3.42
CA ASN A 158 -8.86 -16.34 -4.73
C ASN A 158 -10.23 -15.65 -4.78
N GLY A 159 -10.25 -14.41 -5.25
CA GLY A 159 -11.44 -13.57 -5.35
C GLY A 159 -12.18 -13.32 -4.04
N PHE A 160 -11.43 -13.01 -2.98
CA PHE A 160 -12.02 -12.63 -1.70
C PHE A 160 -12.50 -11.18 -1.75
N THR A 161 -13.74 -10.93 -1.35
CA THR A 161 -14.37 -9.60 -1.37
C THR A 161 -14.84 -9.15 0.00
N THR A 162 -14.66 -9.99 1.03
CA THR A 162 -15.14 -9.75 2.39
C THR A 162 -14.06 -10.06 3.42
N GLU A 163 -14.11 -9.32 4.54
CA GLU A 163 -13.28 -9.59 5.71
C GLU A 163 -13.45 -11.03 6.22
N ALA A 164 -14.68 -11.55 6.26
CA ALA A 164 -14.99 -12.88 6.78
C ALA A 164 -14.21 -14.00 6.07
N GLN A 165 -14.09 -13.93 4.73
CA GLN A 165 -13.32 -14.90 3.94
C GLN A 165 -11.83 -14.89 4.31
N VAL A 166 -11.26 -13.69 4.48
CA VAL A 166 -9.85 -13.52 4.89
C VAL A 166 -9.64 -14.05 6.31
N VAL A 167 -10.49 -13.66 7.25
CA VAL A 167 -10.40 -14.10 8.66
C VAL A 167 -10.49 -15.61 8.76
N GLU A 168 -11.39 -16.24 8.00
CA GLU A 168 -11.51 -17.70 7.95
C GLU A 168 -10.22 -18.36 7.41
N LEU A 169 -9.60 -17.78 6.38
CA LEU A 169 -8.33 -18.29 5.85
C LEU A 169 -7.19 -18.15 6.86
N ILE A 170 -7.11 -17.02 7.57
CA ILE A 170 -6.11 -16.78 8.63
C ILE A 170 -6.25 -17.81 9.75
N GLY A 171 -7.48 -18.14 10.16
CA GLY A 171 -7.74 -19.15 11.19
C GLY A 171 -7.29 -20.57 10.83
N ARG A 172 -6.86 -20.82 9.59
CA ARG A 172 -6.44 -22.13 9.07
C ARG A 172 -4.93 -22.26 8.94
N VAL A 173 -4.12 -21.24 9.21
CA VAL A 173 -2.67 -21.29 9.01
C VAL A 173 -1.92 -21.82 10.24
N LYS A 174 -0.67 -22.22 10.06
CA LYS A 174 0.26 -22.55 11.15
C LYS A 174 1.36 -21.50 11.18
N TRP A 175 1.76 -21.07 12.38
CA TRP A 175 2.73 -20.01 12.63
C TRP A 175 4.05 -20.62 13.13
N ASP A 176 4.67 -21.47 12.32
CA ASP A 176 5.77 -22.35 12.77
C ASP A 176 6.96 -22.43 11.81
N ARG A 177 7.10 -21.46 10.89
CA ARG A 177 8.10 -21.49 9.81
C ARG A 177 8.93 -20.21 9.71
N ALA A 178 9.85 -20.19 8.75
CA ALA A 178 10.71 -19.07 8.43
C ALA A 178 9.97 -17.99 7.61
N THR A 179 10.70 -16.95 7.19
CA THR A 179 10.18 -15.78 6.47
C THR A 179 10.78 -15.71 5.05
N PRO A 180 10.44 -16.63 4.12
CA PRO A 180 11.00 -16.65 2.76
C PRO A 180 10.29 -15.64 1.84
N LEU A 181 10.37 -14.34 2.16
CA LEU A 181 9.66 -13.24 1.51
C LEU A 181 9.85 -13.19 -0.01
N GLY A 182 11.08 -13.15 -0.49
CA GLY A 182 11.41 -13.07 -1.92
C GLY A 182 10.98 -14.32 -2.67
N THR A 183 11.36 -15.49 -2.16
CA THR A 183 11.01 -16.79 -2.74
C THR A 183 9.50 -16.97 -2.85
N ALA A 184 8.75 -16.65 -1.79
CA ALA A 184 7.30 -16.76 -1.77
C ALA A 184 6.64 -15.78 -2.75
N MET A 185 7.07 -14.50 -2.78
CA MET A 185 6.55 -13.51 -3.73
C MET A 185 6.73 -13.98 -5.18
N LYS A 186 7.91 -14.50 -5.52
CA LYS A 186 8.18 -15.03 -6.86
C LYS A 186 7.25 -16.17 -7.22
N HIS A 187 7.20 -17.23 -6.40
CA HIS A 187 6.51 -18.47 -6.77
C HIS A 187 4.99 -18.43 -6.58
N LYS A 188 4.50 -17.63 -5.63
CA LYS A 188 3.07 -17.60 -5.28
C LYS A 188 2.32 -16.42 -5.87
N ILE A 189 3.02 -15.35 -6.23
CA ILE A 189 2.40 -14.14 -6.81
C ILE A 189 2.89 -13.90 -8.24
N LEU A 190 4.17 -13.55 -8.42
CA LEU A 190 4.67 -13.08 -9.71
C LEU A 190 4.59 -14.15 -10.80
N GLU A 191 4.99 -15.40 -10.52
CA GLU A 191 4.90 -16.50 -11.48
C GLU A 191 3.46 -16.79 -11.93
N PRO A 192 2.50 -17.09 -11.03
CA PRO A 192 1.14 -17.45 -11.43
C PRO A 192 0.31 -16.26 -11.90
N LEU A 193 0.43 -15.09 -11.27
CA LEU A 193 -0.49 -13.97 -11.50
C LEU A 193 0.05 -12.97 -12.53
N VAL A 194 1.36 -12.90 -12.75
CA VAL A 194 1.98 -11.96 -13.71
C VAL A 194 2.64 -12.71 -14.87
N TYR A 195 3.70 -13.49 -14.62
CA TYR A 195 4.53 -14.07 -15.67
C TYR A 195 3.79 -15.05 -16.57
N LYS A 196 2.87 -15.86 -16.02
CA LYS A 196 1.99 -16.72 -16.83
C LYS A 196 0.99 -15.92 -17.65
N LYS A 197 0.47 -14.80 -17.12
CA LYS A 197 -0.51 -13.95 -17.81
C LYS A 197 0.15 -13.14 -18.94
N ILE A 198 1.32 -12.54 -18.73
CA ILE A 198 2.03 -11.77 -19.78
C ILE A 198 2.40 -12.66 -20.98
N LYS A 199 2.85 -13.91 -20.74
CA LYS A 199 3.17 -14.87 -21.81
C LYS A 199 1.98 -15.22 -22.69
N LYS A 200 0.76 -15.10 -22.15
CA LYS A 200 -0.51 -15.38 -22.83
C LYS A 200 -1.21 -14.11 -23.30
N ASN A 201 -0.58 -12.93 -23.16
CA ASN A 201 -1.21 -11.63 -23.39
C ASN A 201 -2.55 -11.45 -22.63
N ALA A 202 -2.59 -11.95 -21.40
CA ALA A 202 -3.79 -12.11 -20.58
C ALA A 202 -3.76 -11.29 -19.28
N LEU A 203 -2.77 -10.41 -19.08
CA LEU A 203 -2.75 -9.48 -17.96
C LEU A 203 -3.71 -8.33 -18.28
N LYS A 204 -4.82 -8.22 -17.53
CA LYS A 204 -5.94 -7.31 -17.82
C LYS A 204 -5.94 -6.03 -16.99
N LYS A 205 -5.36 -6.08 -15.80
CA LYS A 205 -5.14 -4.94 -14.91
C LYS A 205 -3.72 -5.03 -14.35
N PRO A 206 -3.10 -3.90 -13.97
CA PRO A 206 -1.92 -3.89 -13.13
C PRO A 206 -2.17 -4.62 -11.81
N LEU A 207 -1.10 -5.16 -11.20
CA LEU A 207 -1.17 -5.89 -9.94
C LEU A 207 -0.52 -5.08 -8.81
N LEU A 208 -1.29 -4.76 -7.78
CA LEU A 208 -0.78 -4.28 -6.51
C LEU A 208 -0.49 -5.48 -5.59
N ILE A 209 0.78 -5.66 -5.23
CA ILE A 209 1.20 -6.69 -4.27
C ILE A 209 1.42 -6.03 -2.92
N ILE A 210 0.64 -6.41 -1.91
CA ILE A 210 0.82 -5.94 -0.53
C ILE A 210 1.37 -7.09 0.31
N SER A 211 2.63 -6.98 0.72
CA SER A 211 3.28 -7.95 1.60
C SER A 211 3.18 -7.48 3.04
N VAL A 212 2.55 -8.28 3.91
CA VAL A 212 2.36 -7.96 5.32
C VAL A 212 3.25 -8.86 6.16
N THR A 213 4.23 -8.30 6.88
CA THR A 213 5.25 -9.06 7.60
C THR A 213 5.70 -8.37 8.88
N ASP A 214 6.17 -9.15 9.86
CA ASP A 214 6.74 -8.67 11.13
C ASP A 214 8.27 -8.77 11.20
N GLY A 215 8.92 -9.18 10.11
CA GLY A 215 10.31 -9.62 10.15
C GLY A 215 11.07 -9.39 8.85
N ALA A 216 12.41 -9.36 8.97
CA ALA A 216 13.29 -9.48 7.82
C ALA A 216 13.28 -10.93 7.28
N PRO A 217 13.69 -11.14 6.01
CA PRO A 217 13.70 -12.47 5.41
C PRO A 217 14.60 -13.45 6.17
N THR A 218 14.12 -14.68 6.33
CA THR A 218 14.88 -15.78 6.94
C THR A 218 14.73 -17.06 6.11
N ALA A 219 15.71 -17.96 6.23
CA ALA A 219 15.82 -19.17 5.40
C ALA A 219 15.91 -18.94 3.87
N GLU A 220 16.31 -17.73 3.48
CA GLU A 220 16.72 -17.35 2.12
C GLU A 220 17.81 -16.25 2.20
N PRO A 221 18.54 -15.94 1.11
CA PRO A 221 19.41 -14.77 1.08
C PRO A 221 18.62 -13.48 1.36
N ARG A 222 19.14 -12.60 2.22
CA ARG A 222 18.47 -11.32 2.57
C ARG A 222 18.16 -10.46 1.34
N ASP A 223 18.98 -10.55 0.30
CA ASP A 223 18.84 -9.81 -0.95
C ASP A 223 17.94 -10.50 -2.00
N GLU A 224 17.32 -11.64 -1.67
CA GLU A 224 16.47 -12.39 -2.60
C GLU A 224 15.27 -11.55 -3.07
N ILE A 225 14.63 -10.81 -2.17
CA ILE A 225 13.52 -9.91 -2.55
C ILE A 225 13.96 -8.86 -3.57
N VAL A 226 15.18 -8.32 -3.42
CA VAL A 226 15.74 -7.32 -4.34
C VAL A 226 15.95 -7.94 -5.73
N LYS A 227 16.47 -9.17 -5.78
CA LYS A 227 16.62 -9.92 -7.04
C LYS A 227 15.28 -10.18 -7.70
N VAL A 228 14.25 -10.54 -6.92
CA VAL A 228 12.90 -10.82 -7.41
C VAL A 228 12.24 -9.59 -8.01
N ILE A 229 12.36 -8.42 -7.36
CA ILE A 229 11.81 -7.15 -7.88
C ILE A 229 12.56 -6.72 -9.15
N ILE A 230 13.89 -6.85 -9.20
CA ILE A 230 14.68 -6.59 -10.40
C ILE A 230 14.26 -7.53 -11.55
N GLU A 231 14.07 -8.82 -11.25
CA GLU A 231 13.59 -9.81 -12.24
C GLU A 231 12.22 -9.41 -12.81
N ALA A 232 11.28 -8.97 -11.96
CA ALA A 232 9.96 -8.53 -12.37
C ALA A 232 10.04 -7.32 -13.30
N ARG A 233 10.78 -6.28 -12.89
CA ARG A 233 11.05 -5.09 -13.70
C ARG A 233 11.64 -5.45 -15.06
N ASP A 234 12.70 -6.27 -15.07
CA ASP A 234 13.42 -6.62 -16.30
C ASP A 234 12.55 -7.46 -17.24
N LYS A 235 11.67 -8.33 -16.71
CA LYS A 235 10.69 -9.08 -17.51
C LYS A 235 9.63 -8.16 -18.10
N LEU A 236 9.06 -7.28 -17.29
CA LEU A 236 7.98 -6.37 -17.70
C LEU A 236 8.46 -5.28 -18.67
N SER A 237 9.71 -4.82 -18.55
CA SER A 237 10.35 -3.87 -19.48
C SER A 237 10.40 -4.36 -20.93
N LYS A 238 10.28 -5.68 -21.14
CA LYS A 238 10.27 -6.33 -22.46
C LYS A 238 8.84 -6.56 -22.98
N THR A 239 7.84 -5.98 -22.33
CA THR A 239 6.42 -6.13 -22.66
C THR A 239 5.76 -4.75 -22.79
N PRO A 240 4.62 -4.66 -23.49
CA PRO A 240 3.84 -3.42 -23.56
C PRO A 240 3.29 -2.92 -22.21
N TYR A 241 3.29 -3.78 -21.17
CA TYR A 241 2.73 -3.48 -19.86
C TYR A 241 3.60 -2.55 -19.02
N THR A 242 4.88 -2.39 -19.35
CA THR A 242 5.93 -1.67 -18.58
C THR A 242 6.15 -2.22 -17.16
N PRO A 243 7.25 -1.85 -16.47
CA PRO A 243 7.45 -2.22 -15.06
C PRO A 243 6.31 -1.78 -14.13
N ASP A 244 5.57 -0.72 -14.47
CA ASP A 244 4.49 -0.17 -13.66
C ASP A 244 3.22 -1.05 -13.65
N ALA A 245 3.21 -2.13 -14.43
CA ALA A 245 2.20 -3.18 -14.34
C ALA A 245 2.17 -3.91 -12.99
N VAL A 246 3.21 -3.77 -12.16
CA VAL A 246 3.27 -4.35 -10.82
C VAL A 246 3.79 -3.31 -9.83
N SER A 247 2.97 -3.02 -8.80
CA SER A 247 3.34 -2.17 -7.68
C SER A 247 3.65 -3.04 -6.45
N PHE A 248 4.76 -2.75 -5.77
CA PHE A 248 5.20 -3.52 -4.60
C PHE A 248 5.01 -2.67 -3.34
N GLN A 249 4.11 -3.08 -2.46
CA GLN A 249 3.89 -2.47 -1.16
C GLN A 249 4.33 -3.44 -0.06
N PHE A 250 5.10 -2.95 0.90
CA PHE A 250 5.42 -3.69 2.12
C PHE A 250 4.78 -2.99 3.31
N ALA A 251 4.09 -3.76 4.14
CA ALA A 251 3.43 -3.29 5.35
C ALA A 251 3.98 -4.05 6.56
N GLN A 252 4.48 -3.30 7.54
CA GLN A 252 4.95 -3.87 8.79
C GLN A 252 3.80 -4.09 9.78
N VAL A 253 3.81 -5.23 10.47
CA VAL A 253 3.02 -5.46 11.68
C VAL A 253 3.93 -5.73 12.86
N GLY A 254 3.51 -5.35 14.07
CA GLY A 254 4.36 -5.42 15.27
C GLY A 254 5.57 -4.48 15.25
N ASN A 255 6.32 -4.47 16.34
CA ASN A 255 7.34 -3.47 16.66
C ASN A 255 8.79 -3.95 16.45
N ASP A 256 9.00 -4.92 15.56
CA ASP A 256 10.33 -5.47 15.31
C ASP A 256 11.27 -4.43 14.64
N LEU A 257 12.40 -4.17 15.28
CA LEU A 257 13.37 -3.18 14.81
C LEU A 257 14.15 -3.67 13.57
N GLU A 258 14.40 -4.98 13.47
CA GLU A 258 15.10 -5.53 12.31
C GLU A 258 14.21 -5.48 11.06
N ALA A 259 12.92 -5.78 11.22
CA ALA A 259 11.92 -5.61 10.17
C ALA A 259 11.84 -4.15 9.71
N ARG A 260 11.78 -3.20 10.65
CA ARG A 260 11.77 -1.77 10.32
C ARG A 260 13.02 -1.38 9.51
N GLN A 261 14.20 -1.74 10.00
CA GLN A 261 15.46 -1.43 9.32
C GLN A 261 15.53 -2.07 7.92
N PHE A 262 15.06 -3.32 7.79
CA PHE A 262 14.98 -3.99 6.49
C PHE A 262 14.05 -3.29 5.51
N LEU A 263 12.89 -2.81 5.94
CA LEU A 263 11.98 -2.05 5.08
C LEU A 263 12.59 -0.71 4.66
N GLU A 264 13.24 0.03 5.58
CA GLU A 264 13.98 1.26 5.25
C GLU A 264 15.11 0.99 4.24
N GLU A 265 15.80 -0.15 4.34
CA GLU A 265 16.82 -0.58 3.37
C GLU A 265 16.24 -0.84 1.98
N ILE A 266 15.03 -1.42 1.87
CA ILE A 266 14.35 -1.66 0.60
C ILE A 266 13.84 -0.33 -0.01
N ASP A 267 13.18 0.49 0.80
CA ASP A 267 12.61 1.78 0.41
C ASP A 267 13.68 2.73 -0.19
N SER A 268 14.85 2.76 0.45
CA SER A 268 15.99 3.57 0.03
C SER A 268 16.96 2.86 -0.94
N HIS A 269 16.63 1.64 -1.38
CA HIS A 269 17.55 0.84 -2.18
C HIS A 269 17.80 1.48 -3.56
N PRO A 270 19.06 1.68 -4.00
CA PRO A 270 19.37 2.46 -5.20
C PRO A 270 18.84 1.88 -6.52
N LYS A 271 18.46 0.59 -6.55
CA LYS A 271 17.94 -0.08 -7.76
C LYS A 271 16.43 -0.31 -7.76
N ILE A 272 15.80 -0.35 -6.58
CA ILE A 272 14.39 -0.77 -6.44
C ILE A 272 13.55 0.19 -5.62
N GLY A 273 14.14 1.17 -4.93
CA GLY A 273 13.42 2.11 -4.07
C GLY A 273 12.30 2.84 -4.81
N SER A 274 12.52 3.19 -6.08
CA SER A 274 11.48 3.81 -6.92
C SER A 274 10.35 2.87 -7.38
N LEU A 275 10.43 1.57 -7.04
CA LEU A 275 9.47 0.53 -7.44
C LEU A 275 8.71 -0.05 -6.25
N VAL A 276 9.12 0.31 -5.03
CA VAL A 276 8.55 -0.17 -3.79
C VAL A 276 7.99 1.00 -2.99
N ASP A 277 6.99 0.73 -2.18
CA ASP A 277 6.60 1.60 -1.08
C ASP A 277 6.56 0.79 0.21
N THR A 278 6.88 1.45 1.32
CA THR A 278 6.88 0.85 2.64
C THR A 278 5.98 1.62 3.59
N CYS A 279 5.23 0.88 4.40
CA CYS A 279 4.39 1.44 5.45
C CYS A 279 4.77 0.74 6.75
N SER A 280 5.30 1.51 7.71
CA SER A 280 5.64 0.98 9.03
C SER A 280 4.37 0.62 9.80
N ASN A 281 4.55 -0.02 10.95
CA ASN A 281 3.45 -0.29 11.87
C ASN A 281 2.73 1.01 12.29
N PHE A 282 1.55 0.87 12.88
CA PHE A 282 0.71 2.01 13.21
C PHE A 282 1.40 2.98 14.18
N GLU A 283 2.08 2.48 15.21
CA GLU A 283 2.72 3.29 16.25
C GLU A 283 3.84 4.17 15.67
N ASN A 284 4.72 3.58 14.85
CA ASN A 284 5.80 4.29 14.19
C ASN A 284 5.30 5.33 13.19
N GLU A 285 4.33 4.96 12.35
CA GLU A 285 3.73 5.90 11.40
C GLU A 285 3.01 7.04 12.12
N SER A 286 2.31 6.75 13.21
CA SER A 286 1.66 7.77 14.03
C SER A 286 2.68 8.75 14.63
N ASP A 287 3.79 8.25 15.16
CA ASP A 287 4.87 9.06 15.70
C ASP A 287 5.54 9.95 14.64
N ASP A 288 5.74 9.44 13.43
CA ASP A 288 6.35 10.19 12.33
C ASP A 288 5.37 11.25 11.78
N MET A 289 4.08 10.90 11.66
CA MET A 289 3.02 11.80 11.22
C MET A 289 2.70 12.89 12.26
N ALA A 290 2.84 12.61 13.55
CA ALA A 290 2.71 13.61 14.61
C ALA A 290 3.82 14.66 14.59
N LYS A 291 5.00 14.32 14.04
CA LYS A 291 6.15 15.23 13.86
C LYS A 291 6.11 15.97 12.51
N ALA A 292 5.18 15.61 11.62
CA ALA A 292 5.03 16.27 10.32
C ALA A 292 4.57 17.74 10.49
N ASN A 293 4.64 18.52 9.41
CA ASN A 293 4.18 19.90 9.40
C ASN A 293 3.20 20.14 8.22
N PRO A 294 1.91 20.37 8.48
CA PRO A 294 1.25 20.34 9.80
C PRO A 294 1.23 18.92 10.43
N PRO A 295 1.17 18.82 11.76
CA PRO A 295 1.13 17.53 12.46
C PRO A 295 -0.19 16.80 12.18
N VAL A 296 -0.12 15.47 12.10
CA VAL A 296 -1.26 14.60 11.81
C VAL A 296 -1.38 13.57 12.92
N HIS A 297 -2.53 13.50 13.58
CA HIS A 297 -2.87 12.39 14.48
C HIS A 297 -3.47 11.25 13.67
N LEU A 298 -2.68 10.23 13.41
CA LEU A 298 -3.04 9.10 12.56
C LEU A 298 -4.04 8.18 13.28
N THR A 299 -5.19 7.90 12.65
CA THR A 299 -6.08 6.81 13.08
C THR A 299 -5.75 5.52 12.32
N ARG A 300 -6.22 4.35 12.78
CA ARG A 300 -5.96 3.08 12.08
C ARG A 300 -6.56 3.08 10.67
N GLU A 301 -7.69 3.74 10.48
CA GLU A 301 -8.34 3.94 9.18
C GLU A 301 -7.50 4.85 8.26
N LEU A 302 -6.94 5.95 8.79
CA LEU A 302 -6.06 6.83 8.02
C LEU A 302 -4.73 6.15 7.68
N TRP A 303 -4.19 5.33 8.57
CA TRP A 303 -3.01 4.50 8.31
C TRP A 303 -3.25 3.50 7.18
N LEU A 304 -4.40 2.81 7.17
CA LEU A 304 -4.77 1.91 6.07
C LEU A 304 -5.03 2.67 4.77
N THR A 305 -5.58 3.88 4.86
CA THR A 305 -5.75 4.74 3.69
C THR A 305 -4.41 5.16 3.12
N LYS A 306 -3.42 5.50 3.98
CA LYS A 306 -2.03 5.73 3.54
C LYS A 306 -1.51 4.49 2.81
N LEU A 307 -1.59 3.31 3.42
CA LEU A 307 -1.15 2.04 2.80
C LEU A 307 -1.77 1.79 1.42
N LEU A 308 -3.05 2.09 1.24
CA LEU A 308 -3.80 1.81 0.00
C LEU A 308 -3.71 2.91 -1.06
N VAL A 309 -3.44 4.15 -0.66
CA VAL A 309 -3.34 5.31 -1.56
C VAL A 309 -1.88 5.58 -1.97
N SER A 310 -0.90 5.06 -1.23
CA SER A 310 0.54 5.11 -1.57
C SER A 310 0.94 4.32 -2.83
N LEU A 311 0.01 4.03 -3.74
CA LEU A 311 0.30 3.49 -5.06
C LEU A 311 1.22 4.49 -5.79
N ALA A 312 2.50 4.18 -5.93
CA ALA A 312 3.54 5.08 -6.43
C ALA A 312 3.53 5.19 -7.96
N PRO A 313 3.92 6.33 -8.59
CA PRO A 313 5.35 6.65 -8.72
C PRO A 313 5.66 8.17 -8.89
N PHE A 314 6.15 8.87 -7.85
CA PHE A 314 6.95 10.10 -8.05
C PHE A 314 7.62 10.64 -6.76
N LEU A 315 8.78 10.08 -6.40
CA LEU A 315 9.83 10.79 -5.64
C LEU A 315 11.21 10.32 -6.14
N SER A 316 11.44 10.44 -7.45
CA SER A 316 12.81 10.49 -7.99
C SER A 316 12.75 11.22 -9.33
N PRO A 317 13.26 12.46 -9.43
CA PRO A 317 13.47 13.09 -10.72
C PRO A 317 14.46 12.23 -11.49
N SER A 318 14.04 11.78 -12.67
CA SER A 318 14.93 11.16 -13.65
C SER A 318 16.07 12.13 -13.95
N LEU A 319 17.27 11.84 -13.41
CA LEU A 319 18.47 12.54 -13.83
C LEU A 319 18.73 12.20 -15.30
N PRO A 320 18.91 13.20 -16.18
CA PRO A 320 19.29 12.93 -17.55
C PRO A 320 20.67 12.27 -17.56
N SER A 321 20.79 11.17 -18.31
CA SER A 321 22.07 10.51 -18.58
C SER A 321 23.01 11.50 -19.26
N SER A 322 24.01 11.98 -18.54
CA SER A 322 25.19 12.62 -19.14
C SER A 322 26.41 11.74 -18.86
N SER A 323 26.90 11.12 -19.93
CA SER A 323 28.23 10.58 -20.01
C SER A 323 29.26 11.72 -19.86
N ASN A 324 30.10 11.67 -18.83
CA ASN A 324 31.57 11.73 -18.99
C ASN A 324 32.34 11.66 -17.67
N SER A 325 33.35 10.79 -17.72
CA SER A 325 34.58 10.66 -16.92
C SER A 325 34.99 11.77 -15.93
N SER A 326 35.30 11.38 -14.69
CA SER A 326 36.66 11.31 -14.09
C SER A 326 36.64 11.41 -12.55
N LEU A 327 37.36 10.51 -11.90
CA LEU A 327 37.66 10.46 -10.44
C LEU A 327 38.90 11.33 -10.14
N PRO A 328 39.17 11.82 -8.88
CA PRO A 328 39.58 10.93 -7.78
C PRO A 328 39.24 11.31 -6.30
N ALA A 329 39.17 10.25 -5.50
CA ALA A 329 39.43 10.02 -4.06
C ALA A 329 39.44 11.15 -2.99
N ALA A 330 38.66 10.94 -1.91
CA ALA A 330 39.02 11.23 -0.50
C ALA A 330 38.26 10.29 0.47
N ARG A 331 38.91 9.85 1.56
CA ARG A 331 38.37 8.95 2.62
C ARG A 331 37.71 9.75 3.79
N PRO A 332 37.28 9.08 4.90
CA PRO A 332 35.89 8.96 5.34
C PRO A 332 35.51 9.95 6.44
N ASP A 333 34.22 10.29 6.56
CA ASP A 333 33.69 10.98 7.75
C ASP A 333 32.50 10.19 8.31
N PRO A 334 32.50 9.81 9.61
CA PRO A 334 31.46 9.03 10.25
C PRO A 334 30.32 9.97 10.71
N LEU A 335 29.11 9.41 10.85
CA LEU A 335 27.84 10.08 11.24
C LEU A 335 27.02 10.63 10.07
N ARG A 336 26.33 9.74 9.37
CA ARG A 336 25.08 10.07 8.66
C ARG A 336 23.96 9.15 9.12
N LEU A 337 23.31 9.58 10.20
CA LEU A 337 22.01 9.08 10.63
C LEU A 337 20.93 9.80 9.80
N GLY A 338 20.03 9.03 9.18
CA GLY A 338 18.70 9.46 8.74
C GLY A 338 18.61 10.66 7.80
N GLN A 339 18.79 10.43 6.49
CA GLN A 339 18.36 11.36 5.44
C GLN A 339 17.38 10.67 4.49
N LEU A 340 16.16 10.42 4.97
CA LEU A 340 14.95 10.23 4.14
C LEU A 340 13.75 10.76 4.93
N GLY A 341 13.54 12.06 4.80
CA GLY A 341 12.42 12.81 5.38
C GLY A 341 12.30 14.22 4.79
N ARG A 342 12.91 14.47 3.62
CA ARG A 342 13.11 15.84 3.10
C ARG A 342 12.46 16.16 1.76
N GLU A 343 11.67 15.29 1.15
CA GLU A 343 10.96 15.66 -0.09
C GLU A 343 9.47 16.01 0.08
N VAL A 344 8.95 16.03 1.31
CA VAL A 344 7.66 16.69 1.64
C VAL A 344 7.86 18.12 2.20
N MET A 345 9.12 18.58 2.35
CA MET A 345 9.43 19.81 3.10
C MET A 345 9.84 21.03 2.24
N LEU A 346 9.65 21.04 0.91
CA LEU A 346 10.11 22.15 0.06
C LEU A 346 9.18 22.63 -1.08
N LEU A 347 7.90 22.29 -1.06
CA LEU A 347 6.91 22.87 -2.00
C LEU A 347 5.67 23.45 -1.30
N ALA A 348 5.93 24.22 -0.23
CA ALA A 348 4.96 25.18 0.32
C ALA A 348 5.44 26.62 0.03
N ARG A 349 5.37 27.01 -1.25
CA ARG A 349 5.09 28.39 -1.69
C ARG A 349 4.25 28.36 -2.95
#